data_AF-A0A7X0APG5-F1
#
_entry.id   AF-A0A7X0APG5-F1
#
_cell.length_a   1.000
_cell.length_b   1.000
_cell.length_c   1.000
_cell.angle_alpha   90.00
_cell.angle_beta   90.00
_cell.angle_gamma   90.00
#
_symmetry.space_group_name_H-M   'P 1'
#
loop_
_entity.id
_entity.type
_entity.pdbx_description
1 polymer ?
#
loop_
_entity_poly.entity_id
_entity_poly.type
_entity_poly.pdbx_seq_one_letter_code
_entity_poly.pdbx_strand_id
1 'polypeptide(L)'
;MNSAIALSACLASHPWLAQIHAGSSGALLLLSASGRMELRRYGRQSLLDHLQAHLAAHAIEPVQHLRLLDMTPDELDTPTIDRWLLSPRPDYVTLLTEHAQDDRWTLTLQLPLELIHFDGHFPQAPVLPGVLQVSWALALAAPRLGTSKHCREMKALKFQRLLHPGDRIELTLHFEADSQDVAQNVAQGKLHFSYHLDGAHCSSGRLKVERANE
;
A
#
# COMPACT_ATOMS: atom_id res chain seq x y z
N MET A 1 -21.84 -30.69 -7.12
CA MET A 1 -21.36 -29.80 -6.04
C MET A 1 -21.23 -28.41 -6.64
N ASN A 2 -21.74 -27.35 -6.00
CA ASN A 2 -21.62 -25.99 -6.54
C ASN A 2 -20.12 -25.63 -6.67
N SER A 3 -19.69 -25.18 -7.86
CA SER A 3 -18.28 -24.87 -8.16
C SER A 3 -17.69 -23.88 -7.15
N ALA A 4 -18.45 -22.85 -6.75
CA ALA A 4 -18.02 -21.87 -5.75
C ALA A 4 -17.84 -22.49 -4.34
N ILE A 5 -18.68 -23.47 -3.97
CA ILE A 5 -18.56 -24.17 -2.69
C ILE A 5 -17.30 -25.05 -2.67
N ALA A 6 -17.04 -25.79 -3.75
CA ALA A 6 -15.86 -26.63 -3.87
C ALA A 6 -14.57 -25.79 -3.86
N LEU A 7 -14.55 -24.67 -4.60
CA LEU A 7 -13.46 -23.69 -4.59
C LEU A 7 -13.19 -23.16 -3.18
N SER A 8 -14.23 -22.67 -2.50
CA SER A 8 -14.11 -22.12 -1.15
C SER A 8 -13.58 -23.15 -0.15
N ALA A 9 -14.12 -24.37 -0.17
CA ALA A 9 -13.68 -25.46 0.70
C ALA A 9 -12.22 -25.86 0.45
N CYS A 10 -11.80 -25.94 -0.82
CA CYS A 10 -10.42 -26.27 -1.17
C CYS A 10 -9.44 -25.19 -0.67
N LEU A 11 -9.72 -23.92 -0.93
CA LEU A 11 -8.87 -22.81 -0.48
C LEU A 11 -8.87 -22.65 1.04
N ALA A 12 -10.01 -22.89 1.71
CA ALA A 12 -10.12 -22.83 3.17
C ALA A 12 -9.23 -23.85 3.89
N SER A 13 -8.81 -24.93 3.22
CA SER A 13 -7.86 -25.90 3.78
C SER A 13 -6.39 -25.42 3.73
N HIS A 14 -6.09 -24.35 2.98
CA HIS A 14 -4.73 -23.89 2.77
C HIS A 14 -4.23 -23.01 3.93
N PRO A 15 -3.06 -23.29 4.53
CA PRO A 15 -2.59 -22.60 5.73
C PRO A 15 -2.32 -21.09 5.54
N TRP A 16 -2.16 -20.64 4.30
CA TRP A 16 -1.94 -19.23 3.98
C TRP A 16 -3.20 -18.37 3.99
N LEU A 17 -4.38 -18.99 4.04
CA LEU A 17 -5.66 -18.30 3.93
C LEU A 17 -6.39 -18.35 5.26
N ALA A 18 -6.86 -17.18 5.71
CA ALA A 18 -7.65 -17.03 6.91
C ALA A 18 -9.16 -17.01 6.61
N GLN A 19 -9.56 -16.34 5.52
CA GLN A 19 -10.94 -16.26 5.07
C GLN A 19 -11.00 -16.20 3.53
N ILE A 20 -12.08 -16.74 2.97
CA ILE A 20 -12.28 -16.85 1.53
C ILE A 20 -13.71 -16.44 1.20
N HIS A 21 -13.87 -15.59 0.19
CA HIS A 21 -15.17 -15.23 -0.38
C HIS A 21 -15.17 -15.61 -1.87
N ALA A 22 -15.85 -16.70 -2.21
CA ALA A 22 -15.92 -17.20 -3.57
C ALA A 22 -16.99 -16.45 -4.39
N GLY A 23 -16.61 -16.02 -5.59
CA GLY A 23 -17.48 -15.45 -6.61
C GLY A 23 -17.66 -16.40 -7.79
N SER A 24 -18.21 -15.88 -8.88
CA SER A 24 -18.45 -16.63 -10.11
C SER A 24 -17.18 -16.91 -10.91
N SER A 25 -16.17 -16.02 -10.81
CA SER A 25 -14.93 -16.09 -11.61
C SER A 25 -13.65 -16.30 -10.80
N GLY A 26 -13.79 -16.50 -9.48
CA GLY A 26 -12.64 -16.61 -8.58
C GLY A 26 -12.97 -16.36 -7.12
N ALA A 27 -12.00 -15.85 -6.36
CA ALA A 27 -12.14 -15.65 -4.92
C ALA A 27 -11.37 -14.44 -4.39
N LEU A 28 -11.96 -13.78 -3.39
CA LEU A 28 -11.29 -12.81 -2.53
C LEU A 28 -10.67 -13.55 -1.35
N LEU A 29 -9.42 -13.22 -1.04
CA LEU A 29 -8.55 -13.98 -0.15
C LEU A 29 -8.04 -13.09 0.99
N LEU A 30 -8.41 -13.41 2.23
CA LEU A 30 -7.77 -12.82 3.39
C LEU A 30 -6.59 -13.70 3.80
N LEU A 31 -5.38 -13.14 3.82
CA LEU A 31 -4.18 -13.88 4.18
C LEU A 31 -4.04 -14.06 5.70
N SER A 32 -3.67 -15.29 6.10
CA SER A 32 -3.18 -15.60 7.45
C SER A 32 -1.79 -14.99 7.69
N ALA A 33 -1.25 -15.10 8.90
CA ALA A 33 0.10 -14.64 9.20
C ALA A 33 1.16 -15.30 8.31
N SER A 34 1.05 -16.62 8.08
CA SER A 34 1.98 -17.35 7.20
C SER A 34 1.82 -16.92 5.74
N GLY A 35 0.59 -16.72 5.25
CA GLY A 35 0.35 -16.20 3.91
C GLY A 35 0.96 -14.81 3.69
N ARG A 36 0.88 -13.93 4.69
CA ARG A 36 1.53 -12.61 4.64
C ARG A 36 3.05 -12.72 4.62
N MET A 37 3.65 -13.65 5.36
CA MET A 37 5.09 -13.89 5.30
C MET A 37 5.53 -14.33 3.90
N GLU A 38 4.78 -15.23 3.28
CA GLU A 38 5.08 -15.73 1.94
C GLU A 38 4.90 -14.64 0.87
N LEU A 39 3.85 -13.82 0.98
CA LEU A 39 3.68 -12.63 0.13
C LEU A 39 4.90 -11.70 0.22
N ARG A 40 5.38 -11.41 1.43
CA ARG A 40 6.54 -10.53 1.65
C ARG A 40 7.83 -11.13 1.12
N ARG A 41 7.93 -12.46 1.09
CA ARG A 41 9.14 -13.18 0.70
C ARG A 41 9.23 -13.39 -0.80
N TYR A 42 8.14 -13.79 -1.44
CA TYR A 42 8.15 -14.25 -2.83
C TYR A 42 7.26 -13.46 -3.77
N GLY A 43 6.57 -12.44 -3.25
CA GLY A 43 5.70 -11.59 -4.05
C GLY A 43 4.34 -12.22 -4.36
N ARG A 44 3.47 -11.37 -4.91
CA ARG A 44 2.08 -11.70 -5.20
C ARG A 44 1.95 -12.84 -6.21
N GLN A 45 2.70 -12.76 -7.32
CA GLN A 45 2.56 -13.74 -8.40
C GLN A 45 2.91 -15.15 -7.92
N SER A 46 4.04 -15.33 -7.22
CA SER A 46 4.43 -16.63 -6.64
C SER A 46 3.39 -17.18 -5.67
N LEU A 47 2.79 -16.31 -4.84
CA LEU A 47 1.72 -16.70 -3.93
C LEU A 47 0.48 -17.19 -4.70
N LEU A 48 0.06 -16.47 -5.75
CA LEU A 48 -1.11 -16.85 -6.54
C LEU A 48 -0.86 -18.13 -7.35
N ASP A 49 0.32 -18.28 -7.95
CA ASP A 49 0.69 -19.49 -8.69
C ASP A 49 0.65 -20.73 -7.78
N HIS A 50 1.11 -20.59 -6.54
CA HIS A 50 1.02 -21.65 -5.54
C HIS A 50 -0.43 -22.02 -5.20
N LEU A 51 -1.30 -21.04 -5.01
CA LEU A 51 -2.72 -21.30 -4.74
C LEU A 51 -3.43 -21.94 -5.94
N GLN A 52 -3.11 -21.54 -7.17
CA GLN A 52 -3.64 -22.19 -8.38
C GLN A 52 -3.17 -23.65 -8.48
N ALA A 53 -1.90 -23.93 -8.15
CA ALA A 53 -1.39 -25.29 -8.10
C ALA A 53 -2.08 -26.14 -7.02
N HIS A 54 -2.40 -25.55 -5.86
CA HIS A 54 -3.18 -26.22 -4.82
C HIS A 54 -4.59 -26.59 -5.29
N LEU A 55 -5.27 -25.70 -6.02
CA LEU A 55 -6.58 -26.00 -6.63
C LEU A 55 -6.49 -27.19 -7.60
N ALA A 56 -5.51 -27.16 -8.50
CA ALA A 56 -5.29 -28.22 -9.47
C ALA A 56 -5.00 -29.58 -8.80
N ALA A 57 -4.21 -29.59 -7.71
CA ALA A 57 -3.92 -30.80 -6.94
C ALA A 57 -5.17 -31.43 -6.30
N HIS A 58 -6.24 -30.65 -6.11
CA HIS A 58 -7.53 -31.10 -5.58
C HIS A 58 -8.59 -31.27 -6.68
N ALA A 59 -8.19 -31.34 -7.95
CA ALA A 59 -9.08 -31.44 -9.11
C ALA A 59 -10.13 -30.32 -9.18
N ILE A 60 -9.77 -29.11 -8.71
CA ILE A 60 -10.55 -27.89 -8.92
C ILE A 60 -9.95 -27.15 -10.12
N GLU A 61 -10.80 -26.82 -11.09
CA GLU A 61 -10.40 -26.03 -12.26
C GLU A 61 -9.78 -24.68 -11.84
N PRO A 62 -8.73 -24.21 -12.55
CA PRO A 62 -8.10 -22.94 -12.23
C PRO A 62 -9.08 -21.79 -12.42
N VAL A 63 -8.99 -20.80 -11.53
CA VAL A 63 -9.87 -19.62 -11.56
C VAL A 63 -9.16 -18.41 -12.16
N GLN A 64 -9.91 -17.50 -12.75
CA GLN A 64 -9.33 -16.34 -13.43
C GLN A 64 -8.81 -15.30 -12.44
N HIS A 65 -9.53 -15.09 -11.34
CA HIS A 65 -9.27 -13.99 -10.41
C HIS A 65 -9.03 -14.50 -8.99
N LEU A 66 -7.82 -14.31 -8.48
CA LEU A 66 -7.52 -14.38 -7.06
C LEU A 66 -7.07 -12.99 -6.61
N ARG A 67 -7.80 -12.38 -5.67
CA ARG A 67 -7.54 -11.04 -5.15
C ARG A 67 -7.31 -11.09 -3.66
N LEU A 68 -6.35 -10.32 -3.17
CA LEU A 68 -6.00 -10.27 -1.75
C LEU A 68 -6.76 -9.14 -1.06
N LEU A 69 -7.29 -9.41 0.12
CA LEU A 69 -7.98 -8.44 0.96
C LEU A 69 -7.06 -7.92 2.07
N ASP A 70 -7.03 -6.61 2.26
CA ASP A 70 -6.29 -5.96 3.35
C ASP A 70 -6.93 -6.21 4.72
N MET A 71 -8.26 -6.33 4.74
CA MET A 71 -9.07 -6.49 5.94
C MET A 71 -10.29 -7.38 5.69
N THR A 72 -10.86 -7.93 6.77
CA THR A 72 -12.12 -8.68 6.71
C THR A 72 -13.27 -7.75 6.32
N PRO A 73 -14.01 -8.05 5.24
CA PRO A 73 -15.26 -7.38 4.94
C PRO A 73 -16.37 -7.96 5.83
N ASP A 74 -17.39 -7.16 6.16
CA ASP A 74 -18.49 -7.59 7.03
C ASP A 74 -19.31 -8.72 6.37
N GLU A 75 -20.06 -8.38 5.33
CA GLU A 75 -20.87 -9.31 4.55
C GLU A 75 -20.76 -8.95 3.07
N LEU A 76 -20.47 -9.94 2.23
CA LEU A 76 -20.33 -9.77 0.79
C LEU A 76 -21.27 -10.71 0.06
N ASP A 77 -22.19 -10.14 -0.72
CA ASP A 77 -22.96 -10.91 -1.68
C ASP A 77 -22.12 -11.23 -2.94
N THR A 78 -22.52 -12.26 -3.69
CA THR A 78 -21.81 -12.69 -4.90
C THR A 78 -21.64 -11.56 -5.93
N PRO A 79 -22.65 -10.71 -6.22
CA PRO A 79 -22.47 -9.58 -7.13
C PRO A 79 -21.38 -8.59 -6.68
N THR A 80 -21.25 -8.32 -5.38
CA THR A 80 -20.19 -7.44 -4.85
C THR A 80 -18.83 -8.11 -4.95
N ILE A 81 -18.74 -9.41 -4.64
CA ILE A 81 -17.50 -10.20 -4.81
C ILE A 81 -17.03 -10.13 -6.26
N ASP A 82 -17.90 -10.41 -7.22
CA ASP A 82 -17.55 -10.42 -8.64
C ASP A 82 -17.12 -9.03 -9.14
N ARG A 83 -17.76 -7.96 -8.65
CA ARG A 83 -17.33 -6.59 -8.95
C ARG A 83 -15.92 -6.31 -8.42
N TRP A 84 -15.61 -6.78 -7.21
CA TRP A 84 -14.30 -6.57 -6.61
C TRP A 84 -13.22 -7.39 -7.30
N LEU A 85 -13.52 -8.62 -7.72
CA LEU A 85 -12.58 -9.46 -8.48
C LEU A 85 -12.07 -8.73 -9.74
N LEU A 86 -12.95 -8.00 -10.40
CA LEU A 86 -12.68 -7.25 -11.64
C LEU A 86 -12.18 -5.82 -11.42
N SER A 87 -12.18 -5.32 -10.19
CA SER A 87 -11.73 -3.95 -9.89
C SER A 87 -10.24 -3.76 -10.20
N PRO A 88 -9.79 -2.57 -10.62
CA PRO A 88 -8.35 -2.31 -10.74
C PRO A 88 -7.67 -2.47 -9.37
N ARG A 89 -6.43 -2.96 -9.39
CA ARG A 89 -5.60 -2.99 -8.18
C ARG A 89 -5.22 -1.56 -7.76
N PRO A 90 -5.06 -1.29 -6.45
CA PRO A 90 -4.69 0.03 -5.98
C PRO A 90 -3.29 0.43 -6.44
N ASP A 91 -3.12 1.70 -6.77
CA ASP A 91 -1.84 2.34 -7.13
C ASP A 91 -1.39 3.39 -6.11
N TYR A 92 -2.11 3.49 -5.00
CA TYR A 92 -1.87 4.48 -3.94
C TYR A 92 -2.08 3.88 -2.55
N VAL A 93 -1.54 4.54 -1.54
CA VAL A 93 -1.76 4.19 -0.12
C VAL A 93 -3.17 4.52 0.32
N THR A 94 -3.67 3.80 1.30
CA THR A 94 -4.92 4.15 1.98
C THR A 94 -4.61 4.98 3.22
N LEU A 95 -5.17 6.18 3.33
CA LEU A 95 -5.14 6.97 4.55
C LEU A 95 -6.11 6.37 5.57
N LEU A 96 -5.61 5.99 6.74
CA LEU A 96 -6.43 5.45 7.84
C LEU A 96 -6.85 6.55 8.80
N THR A 97 -5.88 7.32 9.29
CA THR A 97 -6.11 8.44 10.21
C THR A 97 -5.12 9.55 9.95
N GLU A 98 -5.47 10.76 10.38
CA GLU A 98 -4.57 11.91 10.36
C GLU A 98 -4.80 12.79 11.57
N HIS A 99 -3.74 13.45 12.03
CA HIS A 99 -3.82 14.47 13.04
C HIS A 99 -2.80 15.58 12.78
N ALA A 100 -3.18 16.80 13.12
CA ALA A 100 -2.34 17.98 13.06
C ALA A 100 -1.96 18.42 14.48
N GLN A 101 -0.68 18.69 14.71
CA GLN A 101 -0.14 19.18 15.97
C GLN A 101 1.14 19.99 15.73
N ASP A 102 1.25 21.19 16.30
CA ASP A 102 2.46 22.03 16.28
C ASP A 102 3.07 22.21 14.86
N ASP A 103 2.24 22.59 13.88
CA ASP A 103 2.60 22.72 12.45
C ASP A 103 3.10 21.44 11.77
N ARG A 104 2.86 20.29 12.39
CA ARG A 104 3.16 18.96 11.85
C ARG A 104 1.89 18.21 11.58
N TRP A 105 1.93 17.37 10.55
CA TRP A 105 0.91 16.38 10.25
C TRP A 105 1.47 14.99 10.44
N THR A 106 0.70 14.12 11.08
CA THR A 106 1.04 12.71 11.21
C THR A 106 -0.10 11.89 10.62
N LEU A 107 0.24 11.05 9.65
CA LEU A 107 -0.71 10.25 8.89
C LEU A 107 -0.44 8.77 9.16
N THR A 108 -1.48 8.03 9.54
CA THR A 108 -1.42 6.56 9.55
C THR A 108 -1.88 6.08 8.18
N LEU A 109 -1.02 5.34 7.49
CA LEU A 109 -1.24 4.85 6.14
C LEU A 109 -1.20 3.32 6.12
N GLN A 110 -2.07 2.71 5.32
CA GLN A 110 -2.00 1.29 4.97
C GLN A 110 -1.37 1.17 3.58
N LEU A 111 -0.31 0.36 3.47
CA LEU A 111 0.16 -0.13 2.18
C LEU A 111 -0.71 -1.32 1.77
N PRO A 112 -1.50 -1.22 0.68
CA PRO A 112 -2.33 -2.34 0.24
C PRO A 112 -1.49 -3.57 -0.11
N LEU A 113 -1.98 -4.77 0.21
CA LEU A 113 -1.32 -6.05 -0.14
C LEU A 113 -1.14 -6.20 -1.66
N GLU A 114 -2.08 -5.65 -2.45
CA GLU A 114 -2.08 -5.72 -3.91
C GLU A 114 -1.65 -4.42 -4.59
N LEU A 115 -0.98 -3.51 -3.87
CA LEU A 115 -0.47 -2.28 -4.47
C LEU A 115 0.39 -2.60 -5.71
N ILE A 116 0.03 -2.05 -6.87
CA ILE A 116 0.66 -2.43 -8.14
C ILE A 116 2.18 -2.20 -8.16
N HIS A 117 2.67 -1.27 -7.34
CA HIS A 117 4.08 -0.89 -7.31
C HIS A 117 5.00 -1.91 -6.63
N PHE A 118 4.43 -2.94 -6.00
CA PHE A 118 5.21 -4.10 -5.52
C PHE A 118 5.52 -5.10 -6.63
N ASP A 119 4.80 -5.05 -7.76
CA ASP A 119 5.07 -5.92 -8.88
C ASP A 119 6.40 -5.53 -9.53
N GLY A 120 7.32 -6.48 -9.66
CA GLY A 120 8.62 -6.25 -10.28
C GLY A 120 9.63 -5.49 -9.41
N HIS A 121 9.27 -5.08 -8.19
CA HIS A 121 10.17 -4.34 -7.30
C HIS A 121 10.21 -4.93 -5.88
N PHE A 122 10.87 -6.06 -5.64
CA PHE A 122 11.49 -6.98 -6.60
C PHE A 122 10.66 -8.26 -6.68
N PRO A 123 10.70 -9.04 -7.78
CA PRO A 123 9.86 -10.23 -7.93
C PRO A 123 9.93 -11.20 -6.74
N GLN A 124 11.10 -11.34 -6.10
CA GLN A 124 11.33 -12.23 -4.95
C GLN A 124 11.67 -11.49 -3.64
N ALA A 125 11.18 -10.26 -3.50
CA ALA A 125 11.18 -9.47 -2.26
C ALA A 125 10.45 -8.16 -2.55
N PRO A 126 9.10 -8.12 -2.56
CA PRO A 126 8.35 -6.89 -2.83
C PRO A 126 8.64 -5.84 -1.77
N VAL A 127 9.15 -4.70 -2.21
CA VAL A 127 9.51 -3.55 -1.36
C VAL A 127 9.06 -2.27 -2.02
N LEU A 128 8.56 -1.33 -1.22
CA LEU A 128 8.04 -0.07 -1.74
C LEU A 128 9.19 0.80 -2.29
N PRO A 129 9.16 1.18 -3.58
CA PRO A 129 10.18 2.04 -4.18
C PRO A 129 10.37 3.36 -3.41
N GLY A 130 11.62 3.76 -3.18
CA GLY A 130 11.93 5.02 -2.48
C GLY A 130 11.40 6.26 -3.19
N VAL A 131 11.32 6.24 -4.52
CA VAL A 131 10.73 7.33 -5.31
C VAL A 131 9.24 7.53 -5.01
N LEU A 132 8.50 6.45 -4.72
CA LEU A 132 7.10 6.55 -4.34
C LEU A 132 6.94 7.13 -2.94
N GLN A 133 7.81 6.76 -2.00
CA GLN A 133 7.81 7.37 -0.66
C GLN A 133 8.00 8.89 -0.75
N VAL A 134 8.91 9.37 -1.59
CA VAL A 134 9.09 10.82 -1.83
C VAL A 134 7.87 11.44 -2.52
N SER A 135 7.37 10.81 -3.58
CA SER A 135 6.20 11.30 -4.32
C SER A 135 4.95 11.38 -3.45
N TRP A 136 4.73 10.40 -2.58
CA TRP A 136 3.59 10.36 -1.67
C TRP A 136 3.75 11.36 -0.54
N ALA A 137 4.96 11.55 0.00
CA ALA A 137 5.21 12.62 0.97
C ALA A 137 4.85 13.99 0.41
N LEU A 138 5.25 14.31 -0.83
CA LEU A 138 4.87 15.56 -1.52
C LEU A 138 3.36 15.66 -1.75
N ALA A 139 2.76 14.61 -2.30
CA ALA A 139 1.33 14.60 -2.63
C ALA A 139 0.43 14.70 -1.39
N LEU A 140 0.83 14.07 -0.28
CA LEU A 140 0.10 14.12 0.99
C LEU A 140 0.36 15.42 1.76
N ALA A 141 1.56 16.02 1.64
CA ALA A 141 1.87 17.31 2.24
C ALA A 141 1.12 18.48 1.57
N ALA A 142 0.99 18.44 0.25
CA ALA A 142 0.43 19.55 -0.52
C ALA A 142 -0.91 20.10 0.03
N PRO A 143 -1.99 19.29 0.19
CA PRO A 143 -3.27 19.77 0.72
C PRO A 143 -3.23 20.11 2.21
N ARG A 144 -2.22 19.66 2.96
CA ARG A 144 -2.14 19.78 4.43
C ARG A 144 -1.29 20.96 4.89
N LEU A 145 -0.27 21.30 4.11
CA LEU A 145 0.74 22.31 4.41
C LEU A 145 0.76 23.44 3.38
N GLY A 146 -0.12 23.41 2.37
CA GLY A 146 -0.17 24.41 1.31
C GLY A 146 1.13 24.45 0.49
N THR A 147 1.70 23.29 0.20
CA THR A 147 2.97 23.15 -0.54
C THR A 147 2.74 22.60 -1.95
N SER A 148 3.69 22.82 -2.84
CA SER A 148 3.70 22.20 -4.17
C SER A 148 3.90 20.69 -4.06
N LYS A 149 3.27 19.93 -4.99
CA LYS A 149 3.52 18.50 -5.17
C LYS A 149 4.86 18.20 -5.85
N HIS A 150 5.60 19.23 -6.23
CA HIS A 150 6.91 19.13 -6.87
C HIS A 150 7.98 19.71 -5.95
N CYS A 151 9.17 19.12 -6.00
CA CYS A 151 10.35 19.67 -5.35
C CYS A 151 11.44 19.96 -6.38
N ARG A 152 12.24 20.99 -6.10
CA ARG A 152 13.39 21.37 -6.94
C ARG A 152 14.68 20.69 -6.51
N GLU A 153 14.76 20.27 -5.25
CA GLU A 153 15.95 19.71 -4.65
C GLU A 153 15.58 18.71 -3.55
N MET A 154 16.33 17.61 -3.47
CA MET A 154 16.19 16.60 -2.42
C MET A 154 17.48 16.55 -1.59
N LYS A 155 17.37 16.72 -0.27
CA LYS A 155 18.49 16.67 0.69
C LYS A 155 18.24 15.62 1.77
N ALA A 156 19.34 15.03 2.24
CA ALA A 156 19.33 14.11 3.38
C ALA A 156 18.33 12.94 3.23
N LEU A 157 18.11 12.45 2.01
CA LEU A 157 17.31 11.25 1.78
C LEU A 157 18.01 10.03 2.39
N LYS A 158 17.31 9.33 3.28
CA LYS A 158 17.78 8.10 3.91
C LYS A 158 16.68 7.06 3.87
N PHE A 159 17.00 5.86 3.39
CA PHE A 159 16.13 4.68 3.41
C PHE A 159 16.85 3.59 4.19
N GLN A 160 16.40 3.33 5.42
CA GLN A 160 17.08 2.46 6.39
C GLN A 160 16.32 1.16 6.64
N ARG A 161 15.00 1.17 6.50
CA ARG A 161 14.15 -0.02 6.62
C ARG A 161 13.23 -0.14 5.42
N LEU A 162 13.08 -1.36 4.93
CA LEU A 162 12.21 -1.70 3.81
C LEU A 162 10.74 -1.71 4.26
N LEU A 163 9.87 -1.18 3.42
CA LEU A 163 8.42 -1.24 3.57
C LEU A 163 7.86 -2.27 2.60
N HIS A 164 6.97 -3.13 3.07
CA HIS A 164 6.48 -4.32 2.39
C HIS A 164 4.95 -4.26 2.22
N PRO A 165 4.37 -5.15 1.38
CA PRO A 165 2.92 -5.29 1.27
C PRO A 165 2.25 -5.47 2.64
N GLY A 166 1.16 -4.74 2.85
CA GLY A 166 0.37 -4.82 4.07
C GLY A 166 0.94 -4.06 5.27
N ASP A 167 2.10 -3.41 5.16
CA ASP A 167 2.62 -2.60 6.27
C ASP A 167 1.68 -1.42 6.58
N ARG A 168 1.46 -1.20 7.89
CA ARG A 168 0.83 0.00 8.41
C ARG A 168 1.93 0.95 8.85
N ILE A 169 2.03 2.10 8.20
CA ILE A 169 3.13 3.05 8.38
C ILE A 169 2.62 4.38 8.90
N GLU A 170 3.44 5.05 9.67
CA GLU A 170 3.22 6.43 10.06
C GLU A 170 4.08 7.35 9.19
N LEU A 171 3.47 8.40 8.64
CA LEU A 171 4.16 9.45 7.91
C LEU A 171 4.01 10.77 8.66
N THR A 172 5.12 11.33 9.14
CA THR A 172 5.15 12.69 9.68
C THR A 172 5.60 13.68 8.62
N LEU A 173 4.93 14.83 8.53
CA LEU A 173 5.15 15.91 7.58
C LEU A 173 5.26 17.24 8.32
N HIS A 174 6.21 18.08 7.90
CA HIS A 174 6.39 19.42 8.44
C HIS A 174 6.97 20.35 7.38
N PHE A 175 6.49 21.59 7.31
CA PHE A 175 7.02 22.59 6.39
C PHE A 175 7.71 23.71 7.16
N GLU A 176 8.98 23.97 6.83
CA GLU A 176 9.76 25.07 7.37
C GLU A 176 9.94 26.14 6.28
N ALA A 177 9.31 27.30 6.46
CA ALA A 177 9.43 28.42 5.52
C ALA A 177 10.85 29.02 5.55
N ASP A 178 11.39 29.39 4.39
CA ASP A 178 12.64 30.14 4.34
C ASP A 178 12.37 31.60 4.73
N SER A 179 13.17 32.16 5.63
CA SER A 179 12.98 33.50 6.21
C SER A 179 13.33 34.68 5.28
N GLN A 180 13.61 34.42 4.00
CA GLN A 180 14.20 35.38 3.05
C GLN A 180 13.32 35.71 1.83
N ASP A 181 12.02 35.40 1.84
CA ASP A 181 11.19 35.44 0.62
C ASP A 181 10.26 36.66 0.46
N VAL A 182 10.75 37.85 0.83
CA VAL A 182 9.97 39.10 0.66
C VAL A 182 10.11 39.68 -0.75
N ALA A 183 11.10 39.25 -1.53
CA ALA A 183 11.45 39.91 -2.81
C ALA A 183 10.83 39.28 -4.07
N GLN A 184 10.38 38.01 -4.04
CA GLN A 184 10.09 37.23 -5.26
C GLN A 184 8.67 36.67 -5.37
N ASN A 185 7.77 37.01 -4.44
CA ASN A 185 6.34 36.64 -4.47
C ASN A 185 6.06 35.12 -4.60
N VAL A 186 7.07 34.27 -4.36
CA VAL A 186 6.97 32.81 -4.33
C VAL A 186 7.58 32.36 -3.02
N ALA A 187 6.77 32.12 -2.00
CA ALA A 187 7.27 31.66 -0.72
C ALA A 187 7.82 30.23 -0.85
N GLN A 188 9.13 30.06 -0.66
CA GLN A 188 9.82 28.76 -0.66
C GLN A 188 10.05 28.25 0.76
N GLY A 189 10.32 26.96 0.86
CA GLY A 189 10.77 26.35 2.10
C GLY A 189 11.15 24.90 1.95
N LYS A 190 11.23 24.23 3.09
CA LYS A 190 11.67 22.85 3.21
C LYS A 190 10.52 22.00 3.74
N LEU A 191 10.08 21.03 2.94
CA LEU A 191 9.22 19.95 3.40
C LEU A 191 10.08 18.85 4.01
N HIS A 192 9.84 18.55 5.28
CA HIS A 192 10.42 17.42 5.98
C HIS A 192 9.41 16.28 6.00
N PHE A 193 9.87 15.08 5.66
CA PHE A 193 9.06 13.86 5.81
C PHE A 193 9.83 12.79 6.58
N SER A 194 9.10 11.96 7.33
CA SER A 194 9.64 10.78 8.01
C SER A 194 8.61 9.67 8.05
N TYR A 195 8.97 8.50 7.54
CA TYR A 195 8.19 7.27 7.64
C TYR A 195 8.68 6.41 8.81
N HIS A 196 7.74 5.86 9.57
CA HIS A 196 7.97 4.91 10.64
C HIS A 196 7.11 3.66 10.46
N LEU A 197 7.62 2.51 10.91
CA LEU A 197 6.92 1.24 10.98
C LEU A 197 7.10 0.67 12.38
N ASP A 198 6.00 0.46 13.10
CA ASP A 198 5.99 0.02 14.50
C ASP A 198 6.88 0.90 15.40
N GLY A 199 6.82 2.21 15.21
CA GLY A 199 7.63 3.20 15.94
C GLY A 199 9.10 3.30 15.51
N ALA A 200 9.61 2.38 14.70
CA ALA A 200 10.98 2.44 14.19
C ALA A 200 11.07 3.24 12.89
N HIS A 201 12.09 4.09 12.78
CA HIS A 201 12.34 4.91 11.61
C HIS A 201 12.67 4.05 10.37
N CYS A 202 11.99 4.33 9.26
CA CYS A 202 12.18 3.63 7.98
C CYS A 202 12.90 4.49 6.96
N SER A 203 12.39 5.70 6.73
CA SER A 203 12.98 6.63 5.77
C SER A 203 12.63 8.07 6.12
N SER A 204 13.45 9.00 5.65
CA SER A 204 13.20 10.43 5.80
C SER A 204 13.91 11.24 4.73
N GLY A 205 13.51 12.50 4.61
CA GLY A 205 14.12 13.44 3.69
C GLY A 205 13.69 14.88 3.91
N ARG A 206 14.41 15.78 3.25
CA ARG A 206 14.12 17.20 3.17
C ARG A 206 14.02 17.61 1.72
N LEU A 207 12.89 18.18 1.33
CA LEU A 207 12.56 18.52 -0.05
C LEU A 207 12.39 20.03 -0.15
N LYS A 208 13.13 20.69 -1.06
CA LYS A 208 12.92 22.11 -1.31
C LYS A 208 11.66 22.27 -2.17
N VAL A 209 10.64 22.90 -1.61
CA VAL A 209 9.32 23.08 -2.23
C VAL A 209 8.89 24.54 -2.18
N GLU A 210 7.99 24.90 -3.08
CA GLU A 210 7.28 26.18 -3.05
C GLU A 210 5.97 26.02 -2.29
N ARG A 211 5.42 27.12 -1.77
CA ARG A 211 4.00 27.19 -1.43
C ARG A 211 3.17 26.99 -2.69
N ALA A 212 2.01 26.35 -2.54
CA ALA A 212 1.05 26.29 -3.63
C ALA A 212 0.55 27.72 -3.91
N ASN A 213 0.55 28.15 -5.17
CA ASN A 213 -0.14 29.38 -5.56
C ASN A 213 -1.65 29.16 -5.35
N GLU A 214 -2.30 30.09 -4.66
CA GLU A 214 -3.78 30.13 -4.54
C GLU A 214 -4.45 30.33 -5.91
#